data_AF-A0A7W6KYD2-F1
#
_entry.id   AF-A0A7W6KYD2-F1
#
_cell.length_a   1.000
_cell.length_b   1.000
_cell.length_c   1.000
_cell.angle_alpha   90.00
_cell.angle_beta   90.00
_cell.angle_gamma   90.00
#
_symmetry.space_group_name_H-M   'P 1'
#
loop_
_entity.id
_entity.type
_entity.pdbx_description
1 polymer ?
#
loop_
_entity_poly.entity_id
_entity_poly.type
_entity_poly.pdbx_seq_one_letter_code
_entity_poly.pdbx_strand_id
1 'polypeptide(L)'
;MLKGKDVIKAFKSDIEEFFYLSAGFSMNVAVQGTRTVYRGSVRSGGIMISTDLAESEVDSLERMIFILLVLGHETAHLLNVHGGYQDESNDDTKALEVWADFFGTKVAIVIMTIGEKIQDMVTALPGGKETGSRVEAIGAAIGLLGTTYFETGSNRYEPAPVRVATCVAGVMSALDTFWSLNGIPRNVGRSISLQLRLYQSPAMREMLSRSAEADGPDSGQLATIRRIHQHIQGDKAAITAGMREIPAAWLRTNYEGSEEERLAEAQLQLDKLKEELVKLGLDLPEGW
;
A
#
# COMPACT_ATOMS: atom_id res chain seq x y z
N MET A 1 26.73 -2.76 -3.47
CA MET A 1 25.81 -3.47 -2.55
C MET A 1 24.65 -2.53 -2.30
N LEU A 2 23.43 -2.98 -2.58
CA LEU A 2 22.22 -2.17 -2.41
C LEU A 2 21.86 -2.07 -0.93
N LYS A 3 21.56 -0.88 -0.43
CA LYS A 3 21.12 -0.64 0.95
C LYS A 3 19.70 -0.08 1.01
N GLY A 4 19.08 -0.15 2.18
CA GLY A 4 17.73 0.37 2.40
C GLY A 4 17.58 1.85 2.03
N LYS A 5 18.60 2.69 2.29
CA LYS A 5 18.58 4.11 1.89
C LYS A 5 18.51 4.33 0.38
N ASP A 6 19.05 3.41 -0.42
CA ASP A 6 18.95 3.49 -1.87
C ASP A 6 17.51 3.22 -2.31
N VAL A 7 16.87 2.21 -1.69
CA VAL A 7 15.45 1.89 -1.88
C VAL A 7 14.56 3.06 -1.46
N ILE A 8 14.82 3.66 -0.30
CA ILE A 8 14.07 4.82 0.21
C ILE A 8 14.14 6.00 -0.76
N LYS A 9 15.33 6.28 -1.31
CA LYS A 9 15.53 7.37 -2.28
C LYS A 9 14.76 7.10 -3.57
N ALA A 10 14.82 5.88 -4.09
CA ALA A 10 14.08 5.48 -5.29
C ALA A 10 12.57 5.54 -5.06
N PHE A 11 12.10 4.98 -3.94
CA PHE A 11 10.70 4.99 -3.54
C PHE A 11 10.14 6.41 -3.45
N LYS A 12 10.86 7.31 -2.76
CA LYS A 12 10.48 8.72 -2.65
C LYS A 12 10.34 9.38 -4.02
N SER A 13 11.31 9.17 -4.91
CA SER A 13 11.30 9.74 -6.26
C SER A 13 10.10 9.24 -7.07
N ASP A 14 9.83 7.93 -7.03
CA ASP A 14 8.73 7.34 -7.79
C ASP A 14 7.36 7.78 -7.25
N ILE A 15 7.20 7.90 -5.91
CA ILE A 15 5.97 8.46 -5.32
C ILE A 15 5.76 9.92 -5.73
N GLU A 16 6.80 10.75 -5.74
CA GLU A 16 6.67 12.15 -6.16
C GLU A 16 6.31 12.28 -7.64
N GLU A 17 6.82 11.37 -8.49
CA GLU A 17 6.49 11.31 -9.91
C GLU A 17 5.04 10.87 -10.17
N PHE A 18 4.37 10.25 -9.20
CA PHE A 18 2.92 9.99 -9.29
C PHE A 18 2.08 11.25 -9.28
N PHE A 19 2.65 12.42 -8.96
CA PHE A 19 1.96 13.69 -8.94
C PHE A 19 2.36 14.57 -10.12
N TYR A 20 1.46 15.48 -10.49
CA TYR A 20 1.81 16.57 -11.39
C TYR A 20 2.78 17.53 -10.70
N LEU A 21 3.78 18.04 -11.43
CA LEU A 21 4.72 19.03 -10.88
C LEU A 21 4.00 20.28 -10.33
N SER A 22 2.90 20.68 -10.98
CA SER A 22 2.05 21.80 -10.55
C SER A 22 1.33 21.56 -9.23
N ALA A 23 1.20 20.31 -8.78
CA ALA A 23 0.62 19.98 -7.48
C ALA A 23 1.58 20.27 -6.32
N GLY A 24 2.89 20.40 -6.58
CA GLY A 24 3.90 20.69 -5.56
C GLY A 24 4.01 19.61 -4.47
N PHE A 25 3.58 18.38 -4.75
CA PHE A 25 3.69 17.28 -3.80
C PHE A 25 5.16 16.95 -3.53
N SER A 26 5.51 16.84 -2.26
CA SER A 26 6.85 16.46 -1.81
C SER A 26 6.74 15.54 -0.61
N MET A 27 7.41 14.40 -0.70
CA MET A 27 7.48 13.41 0.36
C MET A 27 8.66 13.74 1.28
N ASN A 28 8.38 14.32 2.44
CA ASN A 28 9.42 14.65 3.41
C ASN A 28 9.92 13.38 4.11
N VAL A 29 11.20 13.04 3.93
CA VAL A 29 11.82 11.85 4.52
C VAL A 29 13.09 12.25 5.27
N ALA A 30 13.25 11.76 6.50
CA ALA A 30 14.45 11.96 7.30
C ALA A 30 14.92 10.64 7.91
N VAL A 31 16.20 10.31 7.76
CA VAL A 31 16.80 9.14 8.44
C VAL A 31 17.19 9.56 9.85
N GLN A 32 16.33 9.25 10.82
CA GLN A 32 16.54 9.60 12.22
C GLN A 32 15.70 8.70 13.13
N GLY A 33 16.26 8.34 14.30
CA GLY A 33 15.57 7.57 15.32
C GLY A 33 15.70 6.05 15.15
N THR A 34 14.95 5.34 16.00
CA THR A 34 15.02 3.88 16.17
C THR A 34 13.89 3.12 15.49
N ARG A 35 12.83 3.81 15.07
CA ARG A 35 11.68 3.22 14.36
C ARG A 35 11.31 4.06 13.16
N THR A 36 10.94 3.38 12.08
CA THR A 36 10.32 4.02 10.93
C THR A 36 8.88 4.36 11.29
N VAL A 37 8.50 5.62 11.13
CA VAL A 37 7.19 6.14 11.55
C VAL A 37 6.90 7.49 10.89
N TYR A 38 5.63 7.70 10.53
CA TYR A 38 5.10 9.00 10.13
C TYR A 38 4.97 9.92 11.34
N ARG A 39 5.45 11.16 11.21
CA ARG A 39 5.28 12.21 12.22
C ARG A 39 4.85 13.51 11.59
N GLY A 40 3.98 14.22 12.29
CA GLY A 40 3.61 15.60 11.98
C GLY A 40 2.11 15.77 11.73
N SER A 41 1.74 16.98 11.34
CA SER A 41 0.37 17.38 11.05
C SER A 41 0.12 17.47 9.54
N VAL A 42 -1.09 17.85 9.14
CA VAL A 42 -1.50 18.12 7.74
C VAL A 42 -0.47 18.94 6.95
N ARG A 43 0.22 19.90 7.58
CA ARG A 43 1.12 20.85 6.90
C ARG A 43 2.61 20.61 7.11
N SER A 44 2.98 19.69 8.00
CA SER A 44 4.38 19.45 8.39
C SER A 44 4.69 17.96 8.56
N GLY A 45 3.85 17.09 8.00
CA GLY A 45 4.01 15.65 7.98
C GLY A 45 5.27 15.20 7.23
N GLY A 46 5.90 14.16 7.76
CA GLY A 46 7.03 13.49 7.13
C GLY A 46 7.25 12.11 7.70
N ILE A 47 8.01 11.31 6.97
CA ILE A 47 8.35 9.94 7.35
C ILE A 47 9.75 9.95 7.94
N MET A 48 9.85 9.57 9.21
CA MET A 48 11.13 9.31 9.83
C MET A 48 11.49 7.85 9.57
N ILE A 49 12.70 7.60 9.09
CA ILE A 49 13.21 6.26 8.80
C ILE A 49 14.19 5.89 9.92
N SER A 50 14.07 4.66 10.45
CA SER A 50 15.08 4.15 11.38
C SER A 50 16.44 3.99 10.70
N THR A 51 17.51 4.24 11.47
CA THR A 51 18.88 4.05 10.96
C THR A 51 19.11 2.60 10.52
N ASP A 52 18.55 1.64 11.26
CA ASP A 52 18.66 0.21 10.95
C ASP A 52 18.01 -0.15 9.62
N LEU A 53 16.83 0.39 9.31
CA LEU A 53 16.18 0.16 8.03
C LEU A 53 16.99 0.78 6.89
N ALA A 54 17.46 2.01 7.07
CA ALA A 54 18.23 2.75 6.07
C ALA A 54 19.58 2.09 5.75
N GLU A 55 20.27 1.52 6.75
CA GLU A 55 21.57 0.90 6.56
C GLU A 55 21.51 -0.61 6.30
N SER A 56 20.33 -1.22 6.41
CA SER A 56 20.15 -2.65 6.13
C SER A 56 20.51 -3.01 4.68
N GLU A 57 21.16 -4.15 4.52
CA GLU A 57 21.48 -4.71 3.21
C GLU A 57 20.21 -5.21 2.52
N VAL A 58 20.16 -5.03 1.20
CA VAL A 58 19.05 -5.49 0.35
C VAL A 58 19.61 -6.47 -0.67
N ASP A 59 19.68 -7.73 -0.25
CA ASP A 59 20.29 -8.85 -0.99
C ASP A 59 19.25 -9.78 -1.62
N SER A 60 17.96 -9.56 -1.32
CA SER A 60 16.86 -10.45 -1.67
C SER A 60 15.59 -9.67 -1.96
N LEU A 61 14.70 -10.27 -2.76
CA LEU A 61 13.36 -9.71 -3.01
C LEU A 61 12.54 -9.57 -1.73
N GLU A 62 12.60 -10.54 -0.84
CA GLU A 62 11.90 -10.50 0.44
C GLU A 62 12.30 -9.24 1.22
N ARG A 63 13.61 -8.97 1.33
CA ARG A 63 14.10 -7.79 2.06
C ARG A 63 13.73 -6.48 1.37
N MET A 64 13.81 -6.43 0.05
CA MET A 64 13.34 -5.28 -0.75
C MET A 64 11.87 -5.01 -0.47
N ILE A 65 11.01 -6.02 -0.62
CA ILE A 65 9.56 -5.87 -0.48
C ILE A 65 9.19 -5.54 0.96
N PHE A 66 9.87 -6.12 1.95
CA PHE A 66 9.69 -5.75 3.34
C PHE A 66 9.90 -4.25 3.58
N ILE A 67 10.98 -3.68 3.05
CA ILE A 67 11.23 -2.23 3.13
C ILE A 67 10.11 -1.45 2.42
N LEU A 68 9.68 -1.89 1.24
CA LEU A 68 8.60 -1.24 0.49
C LEU A 68 7.26 -1.29 1.23
N LEU A 69 6.94 -2.36 1.94
CA LEU A 69 5.71 -2.46 2.73
C LEU A 69 5.74 -1.50 3.93
N VAL A 70 6.88 -1.40 4.63
CA VAL A 70 7.05 -0.41 5.71
C VAL A 70 6.90 1.01 5.17
N LEU A 71 7.57 1.34 4.06
CA LEU A 71 7.45 2.66 3.43
C LEU A 71 6.04 2.93 2.92
N GLY A 72 5.38 1.92 2.37
CA GLY A 72 4.00 1.98 1.91
C GLY A 72 3.05 2.34 3.05
N HIS A 73 3.16 1.66 4.20
CA HIS A 73 2.37 1.95 5.41
C HIS A 73 2.53 3.42 5.84
N GLU A 74 3.76 3.92 5.98
CA GLU A 74 3.97 5.32 6.37
C GLU A 74 3.50 6.31 5.30
N THR A 75 3.60 5.93 4.03
CA THR A 75 3.07 6.72 2.91
C THR A 75 1.55 6.75 2.93
N ALA A 76 0.88 5.70 3.42
CA ALA A 76 -0.56 5.71 3.61
C ALA A 76 -1.00 6.77 4.62
N HIS A 77 -0.28 6.93 5.73
CA HIS A 77 -0.53 8.02 6.69
C HIS A 77 -0.34 9.40 6.05
N LEU A 78 0.68 9.56 5.20
CA LEU A 78 0.92 10.81 4.48
C LEU A 78 -0.20 11.11 3.46
N LEU A 79 -0.52 10.16 2.57
CA LEU A 79 -1.49 10.35 1.47
C LEU A 79 -2.93 10.41 1.96
N ASN A 80 -3.24 9.84 3.12
CA ASN A 80 -4.56 9.96 3.73
C ASN A 80 -4.56 10.98 4.87
N VAL A 81 -3.48 11.74 5.06
CA VAL A 81 -3.36 12.84 6.03
C VAL A 81 -3.81 12.41 7.45
N HIS A 82 -3.46 11.18 7.85
CA HIS A 82 -3.87 10.62 9.14
C HIS A 82 -3.38 11.47 10.32
N GLY A 83 -2.20 12.12 10.20
CA GLY A 83 -1.70 13.04 11.24
C GLY A 83 -2.52 14.32 11.42
N GLY A 84 -3.53 14.56 10.58
CA GLY A 84 -4.51 15.63 10.77
C GLY A 84 -5.73 15.23 11.58
N TYR A 85 -5.93 13.93 11.82
CA TYR A 85 -7.05 13.40 12.60
C TYR A 85 -6.61 13.21 14.05
N GLN A 86 -7.48 13.58 14.99
CA GLN A 86 -7.25 13.38 16.42
C GLN A 86 -8.05 12.17 16.88
N ASP A 87 -7.36 11.08 17.20
CA ASP A 87 -7.97 9.86 17.71
C ASP A 87 -8.79 10.14 18.97
N GLU A 88 -10.07 9.78 18.96
CA GLU A 88 -10.97 9.89 20.13
C GLU A 88 -10.96 8.61 20.97
N SER A 89 -10.50 7.50 20.40
CA SER A 89 -10.52 6.17 21.01
C SER A 89 -9.39 5.27 20.47
N ASN A 90 -9.16 4.14 21.15
CA ASN A 90 -8.28 3.10 20.59
C ASN A 90 -8.83 2.51 19.29
N ASP A 91 -10.15 2.48 19.12
CA ASP A 91 -10.77 1.96 17.90
C ASP A 91 -10.50 2.87 16.70
N ASP A 92 -10.39 4.19 16.94
CA ASP A 92 -9.95 5.14 15.91
C ASP A 92 -8.48 4.88 15.51
N THR A 93 -7.57 4.68 16.48
CA THR A 93 -6.19 4.29 16.16
C THR A 93 -6.17 2.99 15.36
N LYS A 94 -6.88 1.95 15.81
CA LYS A 94 -6.95 0.66 15.11
C LYS A 94 -7.45 0.81 13.69
N ALA A 95 -8.51 1.59 13.48
CA ALA A 95 -9.06 1.87 12.15
C ALA A 95 -8.04 2.55 11.23
N LEU A 96 -7.33 3.56 11.72
CA LEU A 96 -6.28 4.25 10.95
C LEU A 96 -5.11 3.33 10.59
N GLU A 97 -4.66 2.51 11.53
CA GLU A 97 -3.53 1.59 11.35
C GLU A 97 -3.88 0.42 10.42
N VAL A 98 -5.06 -0.17 10.56
CA VAL A 98 -5.58 -1.20 9.64
C VAL A 98 -5.72 -0.62 8.25
N TRP A 99 -6.24 0.60 8.11
CA TRP A 99 -6.29 1.23 6.79
C TRP A 99 -4.91 1.51 6.22
N ALA A 100 -3.95 1.94 7.04
CA ALA A 100 -2.57 2.15 6.63
C ALA A 100 -1.88 0.85 6.20
N ASP A 101 -2.16 -0.29 6.84
CA ASP A 101 -1.67 -1.61 6.40
C ASP A 101 -2.22 -2.00 5.02
N PHE A 102 -3.54 -1.82 4.83
CA PHE A 102 -4.22 -2.13 3.57
C PHE A 102 -3.71 -1.23 2.44
N PHE A 103 -3.86 0.08 2.62
CA PHE A 103 -3.53 1.09 1.62
C PHE A 103 -2.02 1.14 1.38
N GLY A 104 -1.22 1.01 2.43
CA GLY A 104 0.22 1.01 2.34
C GLY A 104 0.77 -0.20 1.59
N THR A 105 0.18 -1.37 1.80
CA THR A 105 0.50 -2.54 0.97
C THR A 105 0.13 -2.29 -0.49
N LYS A 106 -1.01 -1.64 -0.76
CA LYS A 106 -1.40 -1.23 -2.11
C LYS A 106 -0.36 -0.29 -2.74
N VAL A 107 0.13 0.70 -2.00
CA VAL A 107 1.22 1.61 -2.41
C VAL A 107 2.47 0.82 -2.79
N ALA A 108 2.89 -0.13 -1.96
CA ALA A 108 4.07 -0.96 -2.23
C ALA A 108 3.92 -1.76 -3.53
N ILE A 109 2.76 -2.37 -3.78
CA ILE A 109 2.52 -3.13 -5.02
C ILE A 109 2.44 -2.21 -6.23
N VAL A 110 1.79 -1.04 -6.11
CA VAL A 110 1.70 -0.05 -7.19
C VAL A 110 3.10 0.41 -7.59
N ILE A 111 3.94 0.79 -6.64
CA ILE A 111 5.29 1.29 -6.95
C ILE A 111 6.18 0.21 -7.55
N MET A 112 6.03 -1.05 -7.13
CA MET A 112 6.69 -2.19 -7.78
C MET A 112 6.20 -2.46 -9.21
N THR A 113 5.03 -1.95 -9.57
CA THR A 113 4.40 -2.20 -10.88
C THR A 113 4.59 -1.05 -11.85
N ILE A 114 4.57 0.20 -11.38
CA ILE A 114 4.64 1.39 -12.24
C ILE A 114 5.72 2.40 -11.83
N GLY A 115 6.38 2.24 -10.69
CA GLY A 115 7.53 3.06 -10.30
C GLY A 115 8.78 2.60 -11.05
N GLU A 116 9.34 3.43 -11.92
CA GLU A 116 10.44 3.05 -12.81
C GLU A 116 11.68 2.60 -12.01
N LYS A 117 12.07 3.38 -10.99
CA LYS A 117 13.32 3.13 -10.24
C LYS A 117 13.18 1.91 -9.34
N ILE A 118 12.02 1.74 -8.69
CA ILE A 118 11.74 0.54 -7.90
C ILE A 118 11.64 -0.69 -8.80
N GLN A 119 11.04 -0.61 -9.98
CA GLN A 119 11.02 -1.72 -10.93
C GLN A 119 12.44 -2.14 -11.36
N ASP A 120 13.31 -1.18 -11.66
CA ASP A 120 14.71 -1.47 -12.00
C ASP A 120 15.41 -2.21 -10.87
N MET A 121 15.24 -1.73 -9.62
CA MET A 121 15.84 -2.38 -8.46
C MET A 121 15.27 -3.79 -8.21
N VAL A 122 13.96 -3.96 -8.32
CA VAL A 122 13.29 -5.25 -8.13
C VAL A 122 13.75 -6.25 -9.20
N THR A 123 13.78 -5.83 -10.47
CA THR A 123 14.16 -6.72 -11.60
C THR A 123 15.65 -7.07 -11.64
N ALA A 124 16.50 -6.27 -10.99
CA ALA A 124 17.93 -6.55 -10.83
C ALA A 124 18.22 -7.62 -9.77
N LEU A 125 17.28 -7.88 -8.84
CA LEU A 125 17.44 -8.92 -7.81
C LEU A 125 17.12 -10.32 -8.36
N PRO A 126 17.74 -11.38 -7.83
CA PRO A 126 17.41 -12.76 -8.20
C PRO A 126 15.92 -13.07 -7.97
N GLY A 127 15.26 -13.69 -8.95
CA GLY A 127 13.81 -13.94 -8.92
C GLY A 127 12.96 -12.71 -9.27
N GLY A 128 13.60 -11.56 -9.50
CA GLY A 128 12.96 -10.26 -9.70
C GLY A 128 12.20 -10.13 -11.00
N LYS A 129 12.38 -11.01 -11.98
CA LYS A 129 11.63 -11.00 -13.25
C LYS A 129 10.48 -12.01 -13.25
N GLU A 130 10.52 -12.95 -12.33
CA GLU A 130 9.64 -14.08 -12.24
C GLU A 130 8.43 -13.76 -11.34
N THR A 131 7.22 -13.74 -11.92
CA THR A 131 5.99 -13.45 -11.17
C THR A 131 5.79 -14.37 -9.97
N GLY A 132 6.14 -15.66 -10.09
CA GLY A 132 6.04 -16.62 -8.99
C GLY A 132 6.92 -16.22 -7.80
N SER A 133 8.20 -15.93 -8.07
CA SER A 133 9.16 -15.53 -7.04
C SER A 133 8.80 -14.19 -6.39
N ARG A 134 8.25 -13.24 -7.15
CA ARG A 134 7.71 -11.99 -6.58
C ARG A 134 6.57 -12.26 -5.60
N VAL A 135 5.60 -13.10 -5.97
CA VAL A 135 4.45 -13.45 -5.09
C VAL A 135 4.92 -14.14 -3.83
N GLU A 136 5.85 -15.09 -3.94
CA GLU A 136 6.44 -15.78 -2.79
C GLU A 136 7.17 -14.81 -1.86
N ALA A 137 7.95 -13.88 -2.42
CA ALA A 137 8.66 -12.87 -1.66
C ALA A 137 7.71 -11.84 -0.99
N ILE A 138 6.57 -11.49 -1.63
CA ILE A 138 5.52 -10.68 -1.00
C ILE A 138 4.96 -11.41 0.24
N GLY A 139 4.60 -12.69 0.10
CA GLY A 139 4.09 -13.48 1.21
C GLY A 139 5.11 -13.64 2.34
N ALA A 140 6.40 -13.79 2.02
CA ALA A 140 7.47 -13.84 3.02
C ALA A 140 7.64 -12.50 3.74
N ALA A 141 7.68 -11.38 3.01
CA ALA A 141 7.80 -10.04 3.57
C ALA A 141 6.63 -9.65 4.48
N ILE A 142 5.38 -10.01 4.10
CA ILE A 142 4.21 -9.80 4.96
C ILE A 142 4.31 -10.65 6.23
N GLY A 143 4.74 -11.91 6.12
CA GLY A 143 4.99 -12.76 7.30
C GLY A 143 6.02 -12.15 8.24
N LEU A 144 7.09 -11.56 7.69
CA LEU A 144 8.12 -10.87 8.46
C LEU A 144 7.59 -9.62 9.18
N LEU A 145 6.69 -8.84 8.56
CA LEU A 145 6.00 -7.75 9.28
C LEU A 145 5.21 -8.29 10.47
N GLY A 146 4.49 -9.39 10.28
CA GLY A 146 3.72 -10.06 11.32
C GLY A 146 4.54 -10.41 12.55
N THR A 147 5.74 -10.96 12.36
CA THR A 147 6.62 -11.41 13.45
C THR A 147 7.57 -10.34 13.99
N THR A 148 7.61 -9.14 13.40
CA THR A 148 8.55 -8.07 13.80
C THR A 148 7.86 -6.74 14.13
N TYR A 149 7.06 -6.19 13.21
CA TYR A 149 6.44 -4.86 13.35
C TYR A 149 5.10 -4.93 14.09
N PHE A 150 4.35 -6.02 13.94
CA PHE A 150 2.99 -6.12 14.49
C PHE A 150 2.91 -6.72 15.90
N GLU A 151 3.98 -7.35 16.40
CA GLU A 151 4.07 -7.83 17.78
C GLU A 151 4.37 -6.68 18.76
N THR A 152 3.37 -5.83 19.01
CA THR A 152 3.54 -4.61 19.82
C THR A 152 3.26 -4.80 21.31
N GLY A 153 2.53 -5.86 21.70
CA GLY A 153 2.05 -6.07 23.08
C GLY A 153 1.06 -5.01 23.57
N SER A 154 0.52 -4.18 22.68
CA SER A 154 -0.38 -3.07 23.00
C SER A 154 -1.78 -3.32 22.44
N ASN A 155 -2.81 -3.02 23.25
CA ASN A 155 -4.21 -3.06 22.83
C ASN A 155 -4.63 -1.87 21.94
N ARG A 156 -3.71 -0.92 21.69
CA ARG A 156 -3.93 0.21 20.79
C ARG A 156 -3.90 -0.19 19.32
N TYR A 157 -3.35 -1.36 19.01
CA TYR A 157 -3.25 -1.89 17.65
C TYR A 157 -4.07 -3.18 17.54
N GLU A 158 -4.49 -3.50 16.33
CA GLU A 158 -5.05 -4.83 16.05
C GLU A 158 -3.99 -5.92 16.20
N PRO A 159 -4.40 -7.16 16.55
CA PRO A 159 -3.50 -8.29 16.59
C PRO A 159 -2.79 -8.52 15.25
N ALA A 160 -1.55 -9.01 15.30
CA ALA A 160 -0.74 -9.27 14.12
C ALA A 160 -1.45 -10.10 13.03
N PRO A 161 -2.26 -11.15 13.33
CA PRO A 161 -2.99 -11.89 12.31
C PRO A 161 -3.98 -11.04 11.52
N VAL A 162 -4.69 -10.12 12.17
CA VAL A 162 -5.62 -9.19 11.52
C VAL A 162 -4.84 -8.25 10.60
N ARG A 163 -3.77 -7.63 11.10
CA ARG A 163 -2.92 -6.72 10.30
C ARG A 163 -2.30 -7.40 9.08
N VAL A 164 -1.83 -8.65 9.23
CA VAL A 164 -1.33 -9.46 8.11
C VAL A 164 -2.41 -9.76 7.08
N ALA A 165 -3.62 -10.18 7.52
CA ALA A 165 -4.72 -10.43 6.60
C ALA A 165 -5.10 -9.15 5.82
N THR A 166 -5.02 -8.00 6.48
CA THR A 166 -5.23 -6.69 5.88
C THR A 166 -4.17 -6.34 4.83
N CYS A 167 -2.89 -6.63 5.07
CA CYS A 167 -1.85 -6.51 4.04
C CYS A 167 -2.15 -7.41 2.83
N VAL A 168 -2.54 -8.67 3.06
CA VAL A 168 -2.92 -9.59 1.97
C VAL A 168 -4.10 -9.02 1.17
N ALA A 169 -5.11 -8.46 1.82
CA ALA A 169 -6.21 -7.76 1.15
C ALA A 169 -5.73 -6.57 0.31
N GLY A 170 -4.71 -5.83 0.77
CA GLY A 170 -4.05 -4.76 0.01
C GLY A 170 -3.39 -5.26 -1.27
N VAL A 171 -2.69 -6.41 -1.21
CA VAL A 171 -2.10 -7.06 -2.40
C VAL A 171 -3.19 -7.44 -3.40
N MET A 172 -4.25 -8.10 -2.90
CA MET A 172 -5.39 -8.52 -3.73
C MET A 172 -6.05 -7.31 -4.41
N SER A 173 -6.27 -6.22 -3.67
CA SER A 173 -6.85 -4.98 -4.20
C SER A 173 -6.00 -4.35 -5.30
N ALA A 174 -4.67 -4.29 -5.11
CA ALA A 174 -3.75 -3.78 -6.13
C ALA A 174 -3.80 -4.61 -7.42
N LEU A 175 -3.74 -5.94 -7.29
CA LEU A 175 -3.72 -6.84 -8.44
C LEU A 175 -5.08 -6.93 -9.15
N ASP A 176 -6.19 -6.87 -8.41
CA ASP A 176 -7.51 -6.76 -9.02
C ASP A 176 -7.65 -5.46 -9.81
N THR A 177 -7.07 -4.36 -9.32
CA THR A 177 -7.03 -3.09 -10.05
C THR A 177 -6.16 -3.22 -11.31
N PHE A 178 -4.96 -3.82 -11.20
CA PHE A 178 -4.10 -4.12 -12.35
C PHE A 178 -4.85 -4.90 -13.43
N TRP A 179 -5.48 -6.02 -13.08
CA TRP A 179 -6.19 -6.87 -14.03
C TRP A 179 -7.38 -6.16 -14.65
N SER A 180 -8.17 -5.42 -13.86
CA SER A 180 -9.28 -4.63 -14.38
C SER A 180 -8.81 -3.58 -15.39
N LEU A 181 -7.73 -2.86 -15.07
CA LEU A 181 -7.06 -1.91 -15.97
C LEU A 181 -6.22 -2.60 -17.06
N ASN A 182 -6.36 -3.91 -17.24
CA ASN A 182 -5.81 -4.65 -18.38
C ASN A 182 -6.93 -5.44 -19.09
N GLY A 183 -8.20 -5.25 -18.72
CA GLY A 183 -9.35 -5.95 -19.31
C GLY A 183 -9.37 -7.43 -18.97
N ILE A 184 -8.60 -7.84 -17.96
CA ILE A 184 -8.55 -9.21 -17.51
C ILE A 184 -9.69 -9.41 -16.51
N PRO A 185 -10.70 -10.24 -16.81
CA PRO A 185 -11.84 -10.42 -15.93
C PRO A 185 -11.41 -11.03 -14.59
N ARG A 186 -12.20 -10.74 -13.55
CA ARG A 186 -12.04 -11.37 -12.24
C ARG A 186 -12.19 -12.87 -12.37
N ASN A 187 -11.30 -13.62 -11.72
CA ASN A 187 -11.30 -15.07 -11.74
C ASN A 187 -11.11 -15.59 -10.32
N VAL A 188 -12.12 -16.27 -9.78
CA VAL A 188 -12.11 -16.79 -8.40
C VAL A 188 -10.96 -17.75 -8.16
N GLY A 189 -10.66 -18.64 -9.12
CA GLY A 189 -9.55 -19.58 -9.02
C GLY A 189 -8.19 -18.90 -8.92
N ARG A 190 -7.98 -17.82 -9.69
CA ARG A 190 -6.78 -16.97 -9.62
C ARG A 190 -6.68 -16.29 -8.26
N SER A 191 -7.77 -15.72 -7.76
CA SER A 191 -7.77 -15.03 -6.47
C SER A 191 -7.47 -15.98 -5.31
N ILE A 192 -8.10 -17.16 -5.28
CA ILE A 192 -7.82 -18.21 -4.28
C ILE A 192 -6.38 -18.70 -4.40
N SER A 193 -5.89 -18.97 -5.61
CA SER A 193 -4.52 -19.45 -5.83
C SER A 193 -3.48 -18.44 -5.34
N LEU A 194 -3.67 -17.15 -5.65
CA LEU A 194 -2.81 -16.08 -5.19
C LEU A 194 -2.83 -15.97 -3.66
N GLN A 195 -4.02 -15.94 -3.06
CA GLN A 195 -4.17 -15.88 -1.61
C GLN A 195 -3.44 -17.04 -0.93
N LEU A 196 -3.67 -18.28 -1.39
CA LEU A 196 -2.99 -19.47 -0.85
C LEU A 196 -1.47 -19.37 -0.98
N ARG A 197 -0.96 -18.86 -2.11
CA ARG A 197 0.49 -18.65 -2.31
C ARG A 197 1.07 -17.62 -1.35
N LEU A 198 0.37 -16.51 -1.08
CA LEU A 198 0.81 -15.51 -0.12
C LEU A 198 0.92 -16.09 1.30
N TYR A 199 0.03 -17.03 1.67
CA TYR A 199 0.06 -17.72 2.97
C TYR A 199 1.05 -18.88 3.07
N GLN A 200 1.74 -19.26 1.99
CA GLN A 200 2.61 -20.45 1.99
C GLN A 200 3.98 -20.23 2.61
N SER A 201 4.42 -18.99 2.82
CA SER A 201 5.75 -18.70 3.37
C SER A 201 5.90 -19.23 4.81
N PRO A 202 7.11 -19.65 5.23
CA PRO A 202 7.34 -20.12 6.60
C PRO A 202 6.92 -19.11 7.66
N ALA A 203 7.23 -17.82 7.47
CA ALA A 203 6.86 -16.76 8.39
C ALA A 203 5.33 -16.58 8.51
N MET A 204 4.59 -16.70 7.40
CA MET A 204 3.12 -16.67 7.42
C MET A 204 2.54 -17.87 8.16
N ARG A 205 3.09 -19.08 7.94
CA ARG A 205 2.66 -20.29 8.65
C ARG A 205 2.91 -20.20 10.15
N GLU A 206 4.08 -19.71 10.55
CA GLU A 206 4.41 -19.46 11.95
C GLU A 206 3.41 -18.48 12.58
N MET A 207 3.15 -17.35 11.91
CA MET A 207 2.18 -16.36 12.39
C MET A 207 0.77 -16.96 12.52
N LEU A 208 0.28 -17.68 11.50
CA LEU A 208 -1.03 -18.32 11.55
C LEU A 208 -1.14 -19.39 12.65
N SER A 209 -0.06 -20.11 12.95
CA SER A 209 -0.04 -21.12 14.01
C SER A 209 -0.22 -20.52 15.41
N ARG A 210 0.14 -19.25 15.59
CA ARG A 210 -0.05 -18.49 16.83
C ARG A 210 -1.45 -17.89 16.97
N SER A 211 -2.25 -17.92 15.89
CA SER A 211 -3.54 -17.23 15.78
C SER A 211 -4.75 -18.03 16.28
N ALA A 212 -4.55 -19.19 16.91
CA ALA A 212 -5.64 -20.07 17.36
C ALA A 212 -6.60 -19.43 18.40
N GLU A 213 -6.27 -18.24 18.92
CA GLU A 213 -7.01 -17.53 19.96
C GLU A 213 -7.41 -16.09 19.56
N ALA A 214 -7.16 -15.65 18.33
CA ALA A 214 -7.54 -14.31 17.90
C ALA A 214 -9.02 -14.28 17.50
N ASP A 215 -9.81 -13.41 18.15
CA ASP A 215 -11.13 -13.04 17.64
C ASP A 215 -10.97 -12.51 16.20
N GLY A 216 -11.90 -12.91 15.33
CA GLY A 216 -11.89 -12.50 13.93
C GLY A 216 -11.98 -10.97 13.78
N PRO A 217 -11.63 -10.43 12.60
CA PRO A 217 -11.67 -8.98 12.36
C PRO A 217 -13.07 -8.43 12.64
N ASP A 218 -13.14 -7.36 13.44
CA ASP A 218 -14.40 -6.70 13.77
C ASP A 218 -14.94 -5.94 12.54
N SER A 219 -16.08 -6.41 12.03
CA SER A 219 -16.78 -5.75 10.91
C SER A 219 -17.15 -4.28 11.18
N GLY A 220 -17.28 -3.88 12.46
CA GLY A 220 -17.50 -2.50 12.87
C GLY A 220 -16.37 -1.56 12.47
N GLN A 221 -15.14 -2.07 12.30
CA GLN A 221 -14.00 -1.25 11.88
C GLN A 221 -14.20 -0.60 10.52
N LEU A 222 -14.90 -1.25 9.57
CA LEU A 222 -15.14 -0.67 8.24
C LEU A 222 -15.96 0.62 8.33
N ALA A 223 -16.94 0.66 9.23
CA ALA A 223 -17.75 1.85 9.45
C ALA A 223 -16.90 2.99 10.07
N THR A 224 -16.04 2.66 11.03
CA THR A 224 -15.10 3.62 11.65
C THR A 224 -14.09 4.15 10.64
N ILE A 225 -13.45 3.27 9.85
CA ILE A 225 -12.54 3.63 8.77
C ILE A 225 -13.25 4.61 7.82
N ARG A 226 -14.44 4.27 7.33
CA ARG A 226 -15.18 5.12 6.41
C ARG A 226 -15.48 6.49 7.01
N ARG A 227 -15.98 6.53 8.25
CA ARG A 227 -16.30 7.77 8.98
C ARG A 227 -15.08 8.68 9.08
N ILE A 228 -13.94 8.13 9.49
CA ILE A 228 -12.69 8.90 9.67
C ILE A 228 -12.21 9.46 8.32
N HIS A 229 -12.16 8.65 7.27
CA HIS A 229 -11.65 9.08 5.97
C HIS A 229 -12.58 10.11 5.29
N GLN A 230 -13.89 9.96 5.42
CA GLN A 230 -14.86 10.96 4.98
C GLN A 230 -14.68 12.29 5.73
N HIS A 231 -14.44 12.22 7.05
CA HIS A 231 -14.14 13.42 7.83
C HIS A 231 -12.85 14.11 7.37
N ILE A 232 -11.77 13.35 7.12
CA ILE A 232 -10.50 13.91 6.64
C ILE A 232 -10.65 14.51 5.23
N GLN A 233 -11.43 13.86 4.36
CA GLN A 233 -11.70 14.35 3.01
C GLN A 233 -12.47 15.67 3.03
N GLY A 234 -13.54 15.76 3.83
CA GLY A 234 -14.48 16.86 3.79
C GLY A 234 -15.02 17.09 2.38
N ASP A 235 -15.27 18.35 1.99
CA ASP A 235 -15.85 18.67 0.68
C ASP A 235 -14.89 18.53 -0.53
N LYS A 236 -13.71 17.91 -0.34
CA LYS A 236 -12.73 17.75 -1.41
C LYS A 236 -13.06 16.51 -2.24
N ALA A 237 -12.76 16.52 -3.54
CA ALA A 237 -12.90 15.35 -4.40
C ALA A 237 -12.03 14.15 -3.96
N ALA A 238 -10.89 14.41 -3.31
CA ALA A 238 -10.01 13.40 -2.75
C ALA A 238 -9.20 14.02 -1.60
N ILE A 239 -8.72 13.18 -0.67
CA ILE A 239 -7.87 13.63 0.45
C ILE A 239 -6.56 14.26 -0.08
N THR A 240 -5.84 13.55 -0.96
CA THR A 240 -4.64 14.09 -1.62
C THR A 240 -4.95 14.42 -3.07
N ALA A 241 -4.72 15.68 -3.44
CA ALA A 241 -4.97 16.19 -4.79
C ALA A 241 -3.71 16.12 -5.69
N GLY A 242 -3.92 16.21 -7.00
CA GLY A 242 -2.83 16.38 -7.98
C GLY A 242 -2.08 15.11 -8.36
N MET A 243 -2.56 13.94 -7.95
CA MET A 243 -2.07 12.65 -8.44
C MET A 243 -2.45 12.48 -9.92
N ARG A 244 -1.53 11.95 -10.71
CA ARG A 244 -1.75 11.59 -12.11
C ARG A 244 -2.77 10.45 -12.22
N GLU A 245 -3.32 10.29 -13.40
CA GLU A 245 -4.46 9.44 -13.71
C GLU A 245 -4.17 7.97 -13.42
N ILE A 246 -3.02 7.46 -13.89
CA ILE A 246 -2.65 6.05 -13.69
C ILE A 246 -2.49 5.73 -12.19
N PRO A 247 -1.62 6.44 -11.42
CA PRO A 247 -1.52 6.17 -9.99
C PRO A 247 -2.83 6.44 -9.23
N ALA A 248 -3.61 7.45 -9.63
CA ALA A 248 -4.89 7.77 -8.99
C ALA A 248 -5.93 6.66 -9.16
N ALA A 249 -5.99 6.03 -10.34
CA ALA A 249 -6.88 4.89 -10.58
C ALA A 249 -6.57 3.71 -9.67
N TRP A 250 -5.28 3.53 -9.31
CA TRP A 250 -4.84 2.49 -8.39
C TRP A 250 -5.00 2.89 -6.93
N LEU A 251 -4.51 4.06 -6.52
CA LEU A 251 -4.39 4.38 -5.10
C LEU A 251 -5.66 4.97 -4.52
N ARG A 252 -6.44 5.76 -5.27
CA ARG A 252 -7.74 6.34 -4.88
C ARG A 252 -7.83 6.79 -3.42
N THR A 253 -7.64 8.08 -3.20
CA THR A 253 -7.88 8.70 -1.88
C THR A 253 -9.24 9.41 -1.82
N ASN A 254 -10.26 8.88 -2.51
CA ASN A 254 -11.65 9.34 -2.47
C ASN A 254 -12.53 8.34 -1.69
N TYR A 255 -13.29 8.86 -0.74
CA TYR A 255 -14.04 8.12 0.28
C TYR A 255 -15.49 8.60 0.40
N GLU A 256 -15.84 9.68 -0.31
CA GLU A 256 -17.21 10.10 -0.53
C GLU A 256 -17.87 9.35 -1.70
N GLY A 257 -19.19 9.43 -1.74
CA GLY A 257 -20.03 8.83 -2.77
C GLY A 257 -20.85 7.62 -2.30
N SER A 258 -22.09 7.53 -2.79
CA SER A 258 -22.80 6.26 -2.88
C SER A 258 -21.97 5.23 -3.67
N GLU A 259 -22.30 3.94 -3.56
CA GLU A 259 -21.61 2.94 -4.39
C GLU A 259 -21.75 3.25 -5.90
N GLU A 260 -22.89 3.79 -6.31
CA GLU A 260 -23.14 4.27 -7.67
C GLU A 260 -22.24 5.45 -8.06
N GLU A 261 -22.05 6.44 -7.18
CA GLU A 261 -21.16 7.58 -7.46
C GLU A 261 -19.70 7.13 -7.57
N ARG A 262 -19.27 6.18 -6.73
CA ARG A 262 -17.93 5.58 -6.82
C ARG A 262 -17.74 4.77 -8.11
N LEU A 263 -18.78 4.05 -8.56
CA LEU A 263 -18.76 3.31 -9.83
C LEU A 263 -18.73 4.28 -11.02
N ALA A 264 -19.48 5.38 -10.96
CA ALA A 264 -19.48 6.41 -11.98
C ALA A 264 -18.12 7.13 -12.08
N GLU A 265 -17.49 7.49 -10.95
CA GLU A 265 -16.15 8.06 -10.94
C GLU A 265 -15.08 7.06 -11.41
N ALA A 266 -15.22 5.78 -11.04
CA ALA A 266 -14.36 4.71 -11.54
C ALA A 266 -14.42 4.60 -13.07
N GLN A 267 -15.63 4.68 -13.62
CA GLN A 267 -15.86 4.65 -15.06
C GLN A 267 -15.26 5.90 -15.73
N LEU A 268 -15.45 7.09 -15.16
CA LEU A 268 -14.88 8.33 -15.68
C LEU A 268 -13.34 8.29 -15.68
N GLN A 269 -12.71 7.74 -14.63
CA GLN A 269 -11.27 7.55 -14.58
C GLN A 269 -10.78 6.52 -15.60
N LEU A 270 -11.54 5.44 -15.80
CA LEU A 270 -11.26 4.45 -16.83
C LEU A 270 -11.31 5.09 -18.23
N ASP A 271 -12.30 5.93 -18.49
CA ASP A 271 -12.45 6.63 -19.77
C ASP A 271 -11.29 7.62 -20.00
N LYS A 272 -10.88 8.38 -18.97
CA LYS A 272 -9.70 9.25 -19.04
C LYS A 272 -8.41 8.46 -19.26
N LEU A 273 -8.26 7.32 -18.61
CA LEU A 273 -7.12 6.43 -18.82
C LEU A 273 -7.08 5.90 -20.26
N LYS A 274 -8.23 5.51 -20.82
CA LYS A 274 -8.35 5.11 -22.23
C LYS A 274 -7.85 6.22 -23.15
N GLU A 275 -8.25 7.47 -22.90
CA GLU A 275 -7.78 8.62 -23.68
C GLU A 275 -6.26 8.81 -23.59
N GLU A 276 -5.67 8.64 -22.41
CA GLU A 276 -4.21 8.76 -22.24
C GLU A 276 -3.43 7.62 -22.90
N LEU A 277 -3.89 6.37 -22.77
CA LEU A 277 -3.25 5.22 -23.41
C LEU A 277 -3.24 5.35 -24.94
N VAL A 278 -4.34 5.86 -25.51
CA VAL A 278 -4.42 6.19 -26.94
C VAL A 278 -3.42 7.29 -27.32
N LYS A 279 -3.28 8.35 -26.51
CA LYS A 279 -2.26 9.41 -26.75
C LYS A 279 -0.84 8.87 -26.71
N LEU A 280 -0.58 7.83 -25.93
CA LEU A 280 0.72 7.16 -25.83
C LEU A 280 0.96 6.12 -26.95
N GLY A 281 0.00 5.92 -27.86
CA GLY A 281 0.12 4.99 -28.97
C GLY A 281 0.05 3.52 -28.57
N LEU A 282 -0.57 3.22 -27.42
CA LEU A 282 -0.77 1.86 -26.93
C LEU A 282 -2.15 1.36 -27.37
N ASP A 283 -2.20 0.17 -27.98
CA ASP A 283 -3.45 -0.47 -28.35
C ASP A 283 -4.24 -0.88 -27.09
N LEU A 284 -5.53 -0.52 -27.06
CA LEU A 284 -6.44 -0.96 -26.00
C LEU A 284 -6.78 -2.45 -26.25
N PRO A 285 -6.70 -3.33 -25.23
CA PRO A 285 -7.03 -4.74 -25.39
C PRO A 285 -8.49 -4.96 -25.83
N GLU A 286 -8.74 -5.96 -26.69
CA GLU A 286 -10.10 -6.33 -27.08
C GLU A 286 -10.93 -6.76 -25.86
N GLY A 287 -12.07 -6.10 -25.66
CA GLY A 287 -13.00 -6.38 -24.54
C GLY A 287 -13.00 -5.35 -23.41
N TRP A 288 -12.35 -4.20 -23.60
CA TRP A 288 -12.47 -3.01 -22.75
C TRP A 288 -13.59 -2.06 -23.14
#